data_AF-C8RY85-F1
#
_entry.id   AF-C8RY85-F1
#
_cell.length_a   1.000
_cell.length_b   1.000
_cell.length_c   1.000
_cell.angle_alpha   90.00
_cell.angle_beta   90.00
_cell.angle_gamma   90.00
#
_symmetry.space_group_name_H-M   'P 1'
#
loop_
_entity.id
_entity.type
_entity.pdbx_description
1 polymer ?
#
loop_
_entity_poly.entity_id
_entity_poly.type
_entity_poly.pdbx_seq_one_letter_code
_entity_poly.pdbx_strand_id
1 'polypeptide(L)'
;MAATPALACSPMPVVASATPMRGEGCAIAYNLSEYRTVGLGSIRDLGHGFLSQVAFDGTACGAEENLVVLDCNAGLAAVAGPTRWSLMDLEGTKTAAALLEDQVAAAVQAGDGSLDAVAALATKAGMPDLLRIKADAAINLNGQKLPLRCGCTTYYPDLKPAG
;
A
#
# COMPACT_ATOMS: atom_id res chain seq x y z
N MET A 1 20.65 -31.76 17.18
CA MET A 1 19.47 -30.97 17.56
C MET A 1 19.32 -29.88 16.53
N ALA A 2 18.35 -30.00 15.63
CA ALA A 2 18.08 -28.97 14.63
C ALA A 2 17.37 -27.82 15.36
N ALA A 3 17.99 -26.63 15.35
CA ALA A 3 17.31 -25.41 15.75
C ALA A 3 16.21 -25.17 14.71
N THR A 4 14.96 -25.44 15.08
CA THR A 4 13.81 -24.95 14.33
C THR A 4 13.85 -23.43 14.45
N PRO A 5 13.98 -22.65 13.36
CA PRO A 5 13.78 -21.22 13.45
C PRO A 5 12.28 -20.98 13.64
N ALA A 6 11.80 -21.13 14.87
CA ALA A 6 10.58 -20.47 15.28
C ALA A 6 10.91 -18.98 15.36
N LEU A 7 10.92 -18.30 14.20
CA LEU A 7 11.00 -16.85 14.12
C LEU A 7 9.70 -16.31 14.68
N ALA A 8 9.71 -16.18 16.01
CA ALA A 8 8.67 -15.71 16.88
C ALA A 8 8.41 -14.23 16.61
N CYS A 9 7.74 -13.91 15.51
CA CYS A 9 7.13 -12.60 15.42
C CYS A 9 6.14 -12.48 16.58
N SER A 10 6.56 -11.75 17.60
CA SER A 10 5.80 -11.48 18.79
C SER A 10 5.34 -10.04 18.66
N PRO A 11 4.03 -9.79 18.49
CA PRO A 11 3.56 -8.43 18.28
C PRO A 11 3.92 -7.59 19.51
N MET A 12 4.67 -6.51 19.30
CA MET A 12 4.98 -5.57 20.38
C MET A 12 3.73 -4.74 20.68
N PRO A 13 3.29 -4.66 21.94
CA PRO A 13 2.14 -3.86 22.30
C PRO A 13 2.40 -2.38 22.04
N VAL A 14 1.46 -1.70 21.41
CA VAL A 14 1.50 -0.26 21.13
C VAL A 14 0.39 0.48 21.88
N VAL A 15 0.59 1.75 22.18
CA VAL A 15 -0.48 2.57 22.79
C VAL A 15 -1.42 3.02 21.68
N ALA A 16 -2.73 2.78 21.88
CA ALA A 16 -3.76 3.29 20.98
C ALA A 16 -3.67 4.82 20.89
N SER A 17 -3.81 5.36 19.68
CA SER A 17 -3.64 6.79 19.42
C SER A 17 -4.79 7.31 18.57
N ALA A 18 -5.42 8.39 19.04
CA ALA A 18 -6.42 9.13 18.28
C ALA A 18 -5.79 9.99 17.16
N THR A 19 -4.50 10.31 17.28
CA THR A 19 -3.77 11.11 16.28
C THR A 19 -2.90 10.21 15.39
N PRO A 20 -2.80 10.49 14.09
CA PRO A 20 -1.93 9.73 13.20
C PRO A 20 -0.46 9.95 13.55
N MET A 21 0.29 8.85 13.62
CA MET A 21 1.76 8.87 13.57
C MET A 21 2.16 9.09 12.12
N ARG A 22 2.98 10.12 11.85
CA ARG A 22 3.48 10.42 10.51
C ARG A 22 4.88 9.82 10.36
N GLY A 23 5.09 9.09 9.28
CA GLY A 23 6.39 8.55 8.89
C GLY A 23 6.96 9.25 7.64
N GLU A 24 8.01 8.67 7.09
CA GLU A 24 8.62 9.13 5.85
C GLU A 24 7.73 8.86 4.64
N GLY A 25 7.97 9.60 3.54
CA GLY A 25 7.31 9.33 2.26
C GLY A 25 5.78 9.28 2.36
N CYS A 26 5.16 10.23 3.06
CA CYS A 26 3.70 10.28 3.27
C CYS A 26 3.09 9.11 4.06
N ALA A 27 3.90 8.30 4.74
CA ALA A 27 3.40 7.25 5.61
C ALA A 27 2.58 7.85 6.76
N ILE A 28 1.45 7.21 7.08
CA ILE A 28 0.59 7.56 8.20
C ILE A 28 0.08 6.29 8.86
N ALA A 29 0.02 6.26 10.19
CA ALA A 29 -0.47 5.11 10.93
C ALA A 29 -1.29 5.51 12.15
N TYR A 30 -2.34 4.76 12.43
CA TYR A 30 -3.19 4.86 13.61
C TYR A 30 -3.10 3.55 14.38
N ASN A 31 -2.71 3.63 15.66
CA ASN A 31 -2.83 2.49 16.55
C ASN A 31 -4.26 2.46 17.08
N LEU A 32 -5.04 1.50 16.62
CA LEU A 32 -6.45 1.34 17.04
C LEU A 32 -6.56 0.58 18.36
N SER A 33 -5.63 -0.32 18.62
CA SER A 33 -5.52 -1.07 19.87
C SER A 33 -4.07 -1.48 20.12
N GLU A 34 -3.84 -2.22 21.21
CA GLU A 34 -2.52 -2.74 21.59
C GLU A 34 -1.82 -3.56 20.49
N TYR A 35 -2.60 -4.23 19.65
CA TYR A 35 -2.12 -5.12 18.59
C TYR A 35 -2.81 -4.85 17.26
N ARG A 36 -3.13 -3.59 16.98
CA ARG A 36 -3.74 -3.23 15.69
C ARG A 36 -3.34 -1.85 15.26
N THR A 37 -2.73 -1.79 14.09
CA THR A 37 -2.32 -0.58 13.42
C THR A 37 -2.94 -0.55 12.02
N VAL A 38 -3.52 0.59 11.67
CA VAL A 38 -4.10 0.85 10.36
C VAL A 38 -3.40 2.05 9.74
N GLY A 39 -3.03 1.98 8.47
CA GLY A 39 -2.27 3.07 7.88
C GLY A 39 -1.97 2.98 6.40
N LEU A 40 -1.15 3.92 5.96
CA LEU A 40 -0.46 3.93 4.68
C LEU A 40 1.04 3.79 4.94
N GLY A 41 1.69 2.88 4.24
CA GLY A 41 3.15 2.73 4.23
C GLY A 41 3.85 3.88 3.53
N SER A 42 5.17 3.83 3.41
CA SER A 42 5.91 4.84 2.64
C SER A 42 5.58 4.75 1.15
N ILE A 43 5.55 5.89 0.48
CA ILE A 43 5.40 5.98 -0.97
C ILE A 43 6.68 5.52 -1.66
N ARG A 44 6.49 4.78 -2.75
CA ARG A 44 7.53 4.46 -3.72
C ARG A 44 7.22 5.18 -5.03
N ASP A 45 8.21 5.90 -5.55
CA ASP A 45 8.12 6.49 -6.88
C ASP A 45 8.39 5.41 -7.94
N LEU A 46 7.44 5.24 -8.86
CA LEU A 46 7.55 4.29 -9.96
C LEU A 46 8.05 4.96 -11.25
N GLY A 47 8.18 6.28 -11.25
CA GLY A 47 8.51 7.10 -12.42
C GLY A 47 7.28 7.47 -13.25
N HIS A 48 7.48 8.38 -14.21
CA HIS A 48 6.47 8.78 -15.19
C HIS A 48 5.15 9.31 -14.61
N GLY A 49 5.15 9.84 -13.38
CA GLY A 49 3.95 10.33 -12.71
C GLY A 49 3.17 9.24 -11.96
N PHE A 50 3.74 8.04 -11.81
CA PHE A 50 3.14 6.95 -11.05
C PHE A 50 3.81 6.77 -9.69
N LEU A 51 3.00 6.57 -8.67
CA LEU A 51 3.45 6.26 -7.32
C LEU A 51 2.75 5.00 -6.82
N SER A 52 3.38 4.22 -5.95
CA SER A 52 2.74 3.16 -5.19
C SER A 52 2.83 3.39 -3.69
N GLN A 53 1.86 2.86 -2.97
CA GLN A 53 1.81 2.87 -1.52
C GLN A 53 0.98 1.67 -1.06
N VAL A 54 1.30 1.10 0.10
CA VAL A 54 0.50 0.02 0.68
C VAL A 54 -0.42 0.60 1.76
N ALA A 55 -1.72 0.37 1.65
CA ALA A 55 -2.66 0.58 2.74
C ALA A 55 -2.81 -0.71 3.54
N PHE A 56 -2.66 -0.66 4.86
CA PHE A 56 -2.60 -1.86 5.69
C PHE A 56 -3.50 -1.77 6.93
N ASP A 57 -3.95 -2.94 7.38
CA ASP A 57 -4.56 -3.18 8.69
C ASP A 57 -3.96 -4.44 9.32
N GLY A 58 -3.26 -4.29 10.44
CA GLY A 58 -2.69 -5.44 11.12
C GLY A 58 -1.62 -5.07 12.14
N THR A 59 -0.59 -5.91 12.21
CA THR A 59 0.53 -5.81 13.14
C THR A 59 1.84 -5.95 12.39
N ALA A 60 2.95 -5.80 13.12
CA ALA A 60 4.28 -6.14 12.61
C ALA A 60 4.41 -7.60 12.14
N CYS A 61 3.51 -8.50 12.59
CA CYS A 61 3.59 -9.94 12.33
C CYS A 61 2.65 -10.42 11.23
N GLY A 62 1.73 -9.58 10.78
CA GLY A 62 0.74 -9.96 9.80
C GLY A 62 -0.23 -8.83 9.57
N ALA A 63 -0.62 -8.64 8.32
CA ALA A 63 -1.53 -7.60 7.93
C ALA A 63 -2.41 -8.02 6.75
N GLU A 64 -3.55 -7.34 6.66
CA GLU A 64 -4.30 -7.21 5.42
C GLU A 64 -3.79 -5.95 4.70
N GLU A 65 -3.39 -6.10 3.44
CA GLU A 65 -2.79 -5.06 2.60
C GLU A 65 -3.62 -4.83 1.34
N ASN A 66 -3.69 -3.57 0.93
CA ASN A 66 -4.18 -3.13 -0.36
C ASN A 66 -3.07 -2.31 -1.02
N LEU A 67 -2.69 -2.67 -2.25
CA LEU A 67 -1.78 -1.87 -3.05
C LEU A 67 -2.56 -0.68 -3.62
N VAL A 68 -2.09 0.53 -3.33
CA VAL A 68 -2.57 1.77 -3.90
C VAL A 68 -1.58 2.22 -4.96
N VAL A 69 -2.02 2.34 -6.20
CA VAL A 69 -1.24 2.93 -7.31
C VAL A 69 -1.87 4.25 -7.69
N LEU A 70 -1.10 5.33 -7.63
CA LEU A 70 -1.51 6.69 -7.97
C LEU A 70 -1.00 7.03 -9.37
N ASP A 71 -1.88 7.53 -10.23
CA ASP A 71 -1.56 8.18 -11.50
C ASP A 71 -1.71 9.69 -11.30
N CYS A 72 -0.59 10.37 -11.07
CA CYS A 72 -0.56 11.80 -10.82
C CYS A 72 -0.84 12.64 -12.07
N ASN A 73 -0.65 12.08 -13.28
CA ASN A 73 -1.01 12.76 -14.53
C ASN A 73 -2.53 12.78 -14.69
N ALA A 74 -3.17 11.62 -14.51
CA ALA A 74 -4.62 11.48 -14.64
C ALA A 74 -5.40 11.98 -13.41
N GLY A 75 -4.73 12.17 -12.27
CA GLY A 75 -5.40 12.51 -11.01
C GLY A 75 -6.24 11.34 -10.46
N LEU A 76 -5.88 10.11 -10.78
CA LEU A 76 -6.61 8.90 -10.43
C LEU A 76 -5.75 7.96 -9.57
N ALA A 77 -6.40 7.05 -8.87
CA ALA A 77 -5.74 5.96 -8.16
C ALA A 77 -6.49 4.65 -8.40
N ALA A 78 -5.74 3.56 -8.40
CA ALA A 78 -6.23 2.20 -8.33
C ALA A 78 -5.89 1.62 -6.96
N VAL A 79 -6.85 0.98 -6.31
CA VAL A 79 -6.66 0.23 -5.06
C VAL A 79 -6.94 -1.23 -5.35
N ALA A 80 -5.91 -2.07 -5.25
CA ALA A 80 -5.97 -3.52 -5.50
C ALA A 80 -5.75 -4.30 -4.20
N GLY A 81 -6.65 -5.22 -3.90
CA GLY A 81 -6.62 -5.99 -2.66
C GLY A 81 -8.03 -6.37 -2.19
N PRO A 82 -8.20 -6.89 -0.96
CA PRO A 82 -7.15 -7.10 0.02
C PRO A 82 -6.30 -8.36 -0.25
N THR A 83 -5.06 -8.34 0.23
CA THR A 83 -4.25 -9.56 0.40
C THR A 83 -3.79 -9.69 1.83
N ARG A 84 -3.64 -10.92 2.31
CA ARG A 84 -3.25 -11.19 3.68
C ARG A 84 -1.90 -11.85 3.72
N TRP A 85 -1.12 -11.50 4.73
CA TRP A 85 0.12 -12.19 5.03
C TRP A 85 0.35 -12.31 6.53
N SER A 86 1.20 -13.27 6.88
CA SER A 86 1.70 -13.52 8.22
C SER A 86 3.18 -13.86 8.11
N LEU A 87 4.03 -13.32 8.98
CA LEU A 87 5.45 -13.71 9.04
C LEU A 87 5.63 -15.19 9.42
N MET A 88 4.59 -15.84 9.96
CA MET A 88 4.59 -17.28 10.19
C MET A 88 4.47 -18.08 8.89
N ASP A 89 3.90 -17.50 7.83
CA ASP A 89 3.62 -18.17 6.56
C ASP A 89 4.59 -17.76 5.45
N LEU A 90 5.38 -16.69 5.65
CA LEU A 90 6.10 -15.98 4.59
C LEU A 90 7.60 -16.25 4.46
N GLU A 91 8.20 -17.22 5.17
CA GLU A 91 9.67 -17.44 5.17
C GLU A 91 10.31 -17.31 3.76
N GLY A 92 10.97 -16.18 3.50
CA GLY A 92 11.69 -15.91 2.25
C GLY A 92 10.87 -15.47 1.03
N THR A 93 9.57 -15.20 1.17
CA THR A 93 8.68 -14.83 0.05
C THR A 93 8.13 -13.41 0.17
N LYS A 94 7.92 -12.73 -0.96
CA LYS A 94 7.28 -11.41 -1.02
C LYS A 94 5.77 -11.55 -0.81
N THR A 95 5.14 -10.55 -0.21
CA THR A 95 3.67 -10.46 -0.16
C THR A 95 3.12 -10.37 -1.58
N ALA A 96 1.87 -10.78 -1.78
CA ALA A 96 1.21 -10.62 -3.08
C ALA A 96 1.14 -9.14 -3.49
N ALA A 97 0.95 -8.22 -2.54
CA ALA A 97 1.00 -6.78 -2.79
C ALA A 97 2.40 -6.32 -3.25
N ALA A 98 3.47 -6.80 -2.62
CA ALA A 98 4.84 -6.47 -3.03
C ALA A 98 5.20 -7.05 -4.41
N LEU A 99 4.75 -8.27 -4.71
CA LEU A 99 4.92 -8.86 -6.05
C LEU A 99 4.17 -8.06 -7.11
N LEU A 100 2.94 -7.64 -6.82
CA LEU A 100 2.16 -6.80 -7.71
C LEU A 100 2.81 -5.44 -7.90
N GLU A 101 3.31 -4.81 -6.82
CA GLU A 101 4.03 -3.54 -6.90
C GLU A 101 5.23 -3.62 -7.86
N ASP A 102 6.04 -4.68 -7.76
CA ASP A 102 7.18 -4.87 -8.67
C ASP A 102 6.76 -5.09 -10.13
N GLN A 103 5.65 -5.80 -10.36
CA GLN A 103 5.10 -5.97 -11.71
C GLN A 103 4.60 -4.64 -12.29
N VAL A 104 3.92 -3.83 -11.48
CA VAL A 104 3.48 -2.49 -11.87
C VAL A 104 4.68 -1.60 -12.15
N ALA A 105 5.70 -1.60 -11.29
CA ALA A 105 6.93 -0.85 -11.50
C ALA A 105 7.58 -1.24 -12.84
N ALA A 106 7.69 -2.54 -13.14
CA ALA A 106 8.22 -3.01 -14.40
C ALA A 106 7.38 -2.57 -15.61
N ALA A 107 6.04 -2.60 -15.50
CA ALA A 107 5.15 -2.13 -16.56
C ALA A 107 5.29 -0.62 -16.81
N VAL A 108 5.36 0.19 -15.75
CA VAL A 108 5.60 1.64 -15.84
C VAL A 108 6.92 1.94 -16.55
N GLN A 109 8.00 1.24 -16.18
CA GLN A 109 9.32 1.40 -16.81
C GLN A 109 9.35 0.94 -18.28
N ALA A 110 8.48 -0.01 -18.64
CA ALA A 110 8.29 -0.44 -20.03
C ALA A 110 7.36 0.50 -20.85
N GLY A 111 6.80 1.55 -20.24
CA GLY A 111 5.88 2.49 -20.88
C GLY A 111 4.40 2.05 -20.89
N ASP A 112 4.05 0.97 -20.18
CA ASP A 112 2.68 0.45 -20.03
C ASP A 112 2.12 0.74 -18.62
N GLY A 113 2.43 1.92 -18.08
CA GLY A 113 2.06 2.32 -16.73
C GLY A 113 0.57 2.60 -16.50
N SER A 114 -0.36 2.12 -17.32
CA SER A 114 -1.77 2.51 -17.19
C SER A 114 -2.48 1.85 -15.99
N LEU A 115 -3.51 2.51 -15.45
CA LEU A 115 -4.36 1.89 -14.41
C LEU A 115 -5.17 0.68 -14.93
N ASP A 116 -5.33 0.53 -16.25
CA ASP A 116 -5.87 -0.69 -16.87
C ASP A 116 -4.84 -1.83 -16.82
N ALA A 117 -3.57 -1.55 -17.08
CA ALA A 117 -2.48 -2.52 -16.92
C ALA A 117 -2.34 -2.97 -15.46
N VAL A 118 -2.42 -2.03 -14.50
CA VAL A 118 -2.47 -2.36 -13.06
C VAL A 118 -3.62 -3.32 -12.75
N ALA A 119 -4.82 -3.08 -13.31
CA ALA A 119 -5.98 -3.96 -13.11
C ALA A 119 -5.78 -5.37 -13.68
N ALA A 120 -5.17 -5.46 -14.86
CA ALA A 120 -4.85 -6.74 -15.48
C ALA A 120 -3.81 -7.53 -14.65
N LEU A 121 -2.79 -6.85 -14.12
CA LEU A 121 -1.79 -7.45 -13.25
C LEU A 121 -2.40 -7.90 -11.91
N ALA A 122 -3.22 -7.06 -11.29
CA ALA A 122 -3.93 -7.38 -10.05
C ALA A 122 -4.82 -8.63 -10.21
N THR A 123 -5.59 -8.69 -11.30
CA THR A 123 -6.44 -9.85 -11.62
C THR A 123 -5.62 -11.13 -11.77
N LYS A 124 -4.48 -11.08 -12.47
CA LYS A 124 -3.54 -12.21 -12.60
C LYS A 124 -2.93 -12.63 -11.27
N ALA A 125 -2.73 -11.69 -10.35
CA ALA A 125 -2.24 -11.93 -9.00
C ALA A 125 -3.32 -12.43 -8.02
N GLY A 126 -4.56 -12.67 -8.49
CA GLY A 126 -5.66 -13.12 -7.65
C GLY A 126 -6.33 -12.00 -6.84
N MET A 127 -6.12 -10.73 -7.24
CA MET A 127 -6.77 -9.53 -6.68
C MET A 127 -7.71 -8.92 -7.72
N PRO A 128 -8.87 -9.53 -8.00
CA PRO A 128 -9.80 -9.05 -9.02
C PRO A 128 -10.50 -7.75 -8.61
N ASP A 129 -10.56 -7.47 -7.31
CA ASP A 129 -11.20 -6.29 -6.77
C ASP A 129 -10.27 -5.08 -6.92
N LEU A 130 -10.58 -4.25 -7.92
CA LEU A 130 -9.90 -2.99 -8.13
C LEU A 130 -10.89 -1.83 -8.03
N LEU A 131 -10.62 -0.95 -7.08
CA LEU A 131 -11.36 0.28 -6.92
C LEU A 131 -10.61 1.43 -7.59
N ARG A 132 -11.27 2.16 -8.49
CA ARG A 132 -10.77 3.42 -9.03
C ARG A 132 -11.35 4.61 -8.27
N ILE A 133 -10.47 5.50 -7.82
CA ILE A 133 -10.83 6.72 -7.10
C ILE A 133 -9.99 7.89 -7.59
N LYS A 134 -10.31 9.11 -7.16
CA LYS A 134 -9.44 10.27 -7.38
C LYS A 134 -8.17 10.15 -6.53
N ALA A 135 -7.03 10.60 -7.06
CA ALA A 135 -5.75 10.60 -6.35
C ALA A 135 -5.73 11.54 -5.12
N ASP A 136 -6.62 12.54 -5.09
CA ASP A 136 -6.80 13.45 -3.94
C ASP A 136 -7.84 12.95 -2.92
N ALA A 137 -8.45 11.80 -3.19
CA ALA A 137 -9.42 11.19 -2.30
C ALA A 137 -8.76 10.65 -1.01
N ALA A 138 -9.61 10.12 -0.15
CA ALA A 138 -9.17 9.31 0.98
C ALA A 138 -9.84 7.95 0.91
N ILE A 139 -9.11 6.92 1.30
CA ILE A 139 -9.68 5.59 1.54
C ILE A 139 -10.09 5.47 3.01
N ASN A 140 -11.19 4.78 3.27
CA ASN A 140 -11.62 4.48 4.62
C ASN A 140 -11.21 3.04 4.94
N LEU A 141 -10.35 2.87 5.94
CA LEU A 141 -9.92 1.56 6.41
C LEU A 141 -10.21 1.47 7.91
N ASN A 142 -11.14 0.58 8.30
CA ASN A 142 -11.55 0.37 9.69
C ASN A 142 -11.92 1.65 10.46
N GLY A 143 -12.69 2.53 9.81
CA GLY A 143 -13.13 3.79 10.40
C GLY A 143 -12.08 4.90 10.38
N GLN A 144 -10.85 4.63 9.93
CA GLN A 144 -9.83 5.65 9.73
C GLN A 144 -9.84 6.16 8.30
N LYS A 145 -9.81 7.49 8.15
CA LYS A 145 -9.71 8.17 6.87
C LYS A 145 -8.24 8.36 6.52
N LEU A 146 -7.78 7.68 5.47
CA LEU A 146 -6.40 7.72 5.00
C LEU A 146 -6.29 8.58 3.74
N PRO A 147 -5.81 9.83 3.82
CA PRO A 147 -5.67 10.71 2.67
C PRO A 147 -4.55 10.27 1.73
N LEU A 148 -4.82 10.21 0.42
CA LEU A 148 -3.84 9.84 -0.61
C LEU A 148 -3.10 11.04 -1.22
N ARG A 149 -3.62 12.25 -0.99
CA ARG A 149 -3.15 13.50 -1.63
C ARG A 149 -1.65 13.77 -1.49
N CYS A 150 -1.02 13.35 -0.38
CA CYS A 150 0.37 13.70 -0.08
C CYS A 150 1.33 13.26 -1.19
N GLY A 151 1.13 12.09 -1.78
CA GLY A 151 2.04 11.53 -2.78
C GLY A 151 2.29 12.43 -3.98
N CYS A 152 1.26 12.67 -4.79
CA CYS A 152 1.39 13.48 -5.99
C CYS A 152 1.85 14.91 -5.67
N THR A 153 1.42 15.49 -4.55
CA THR A 153 1.87 16.84 -4.16
C THR A 153 3.34 16.91 -3.77
N THR A 154 3.92 15.81 -3.26
CA THR A 154 5.31 15.76 -2.81
C THR A 154 6.26 15.35 -3.93
N TYR A 155 5.91 14.35 -4.73
CA TYR A 155 6.80 13.78 -5.76
C TYR A 155 6.61 14.42 -7.14
N TYR A 156 5.41 14.91 -7.44
CA TYR A 156 5.06 15.47 -8.74
C TYR A 156 4.30 16.80 -8.61
N PRO A 157 4.88 17.83 -7.95
CA PRO A 157 4.17 19.07 -7.62
C PRO A 157 3.71 19.87 -8.85
N ASP A 158 4.39 19.71 -9.98
CA ASP A 158 4.10 20.44 -11.22
C ASP A 158 3.01 19.77 -12.07
N LEU A 159 2.65 18.52 -11.76
CA LEU A 159 1.57 17.83 -12.44
C LEU A 159 0.24 18.34 -11.92
N LYS A 160 -0.49 19.09 -12.76
CA LYS A 160 -1.88 19.43 -12.48
C LYS A 160 -2.73 18.19 -12.77
N PRO A 161 -3.53 17.70 -11.81
CA PRO A 161 -4.47 16.62 -12.10
C PRO A 161 -5.40 17.08 -13.24
N ALA A 162 -5.55 16.24 -14.27
CA ALA A 162 -6.53 16.48 -15.32
C ALA A 162 -7.91 16.60 -14.65
N GLY A 163 -8.46 17.82 -14.64
CA GLY A 163 -9.70 18.17 -13.95
C GLY A 163 -10.93 17.48 -14.49
#